data_AF-A0A2V8WJZ7-F1
#
_entry.id   AF-A0A2V8WJZ7-F1
#
_cell.length_a   1.000
_cell.length_b   1.000
_cell.length_c   1.000
_cell.angle_alpha   90.00
_cell.angle_beta   90.00
_cell.angle_gamma   90.00
#
_symmetry.space_group_name_H-M   'P 1'
#
loop_
_entity.id
_entity.type
_entity.pdbx_description
1 polymer ?
#
loop_
_entity_poly.entity_id
_entity_poly.type
_entity_poly.pdbx_seq_one_letter_code
_entity_poly.pdbx_strand_id
1 'polypeptide(L)'
;MSLAILLGGCGADAPKPAPQAETKPVEPAIPEEIQAAAKALLGTESQVLAFGDLAKNGKQQFLAANVVPKTPTNNLPGTIVTRAVVAENDDGKWTEILRCDEHLKNPKGYLGLTPLAPVTGWRLQFEQNAEKGLQLYFTPLQGTTDSHVLPIGVRWNSATKRYQSLDRTYEHFLLESPALNDVRSRLR
;
A
#
# COMPACT_ATOMS: atom_id res chain seq x y z
N MET A 1 29.26 33.45 -75.22
CA MET A 1 28.55 34.13 -74.12
C MET A 1 27.37 33.27 -73.74
N SER A 2 27.56 32.38 -72.78
CA SER A 2 26.53 31.54 -72.16
C SER A 2 26.94 31.31 -70.71
N LEU A 3 26.01 31.59 -69.81
CA LEU A 3 26.13 31.61 -68.36
C LEU A 3 25.63 30.27 -67.80
N ALA A 4 26.39 29.64 -66.91
CA ALA A 4 25.86 28.61 -66.01
C ALA A 4 26.66 28.66 -64.68
N ILE A 5 25.94 29.03 -63.62
CA ILE A 5 26.42 29.18 -62.25
C ILE A 5 26.31 27.80 -61.57
N LEU A 6 27.42 27.26 -61.07
CA LEU A 6 27.43 26.08 -60.19
C LEU A 6 27.43 26.57 -58.74
N LEU A 7 26.32 26.33 -58.02
CA LEU A 7 26.19 26.53 -56.58
C LEU A 7 26.03 25.18 -55.90
N GLY A 8 26.84 24.95 -54.86
CA GLY A 8 26.40 24.31 -53.62
C GLY A 8 26.70 22.82 -53.47
N GLY A 9 27.32 22.46 -52.34
CA GLY A 9 27.33 21.09 -51.85
C GLY A 9 28.44 20.70 -50.87
N CYS A 10 28.81 21.57 -49.91
CA CYS A 10 29.59 21.12 -48.73
C CYS A 10 28.69 20.21 -47.88
N GLY A 11 29.04 18.93 -47.81
CA GLY A 11 28.46 18.01 -46.84
C GLY A 11 28.80 18.45 -45.42
N ALA A 12 27.77 18.78 -44.65
CA ALA A 12 27.86 18.91 -43.21
C ALA A 12 27.11 17.72 -42.60
N ASP A 13 27.83 16.95 -41.78
CA ASP A 13 27.30 15.84 -40.99
C ASP A 13 26.04 16.24 -40.23
N ALA A 14 24.97 15.46 -40.42
CA ALA A 14 23.76 15.59 -39.64
C ALA A 14 24.04 15.15 -38.19
N PRO A 15 23.69 15.96 -37.17
CA PRO A 15 23.84 15.54 -35.78
C PRO A 15 22.86 14.42 -35.46
N LYS A 16 23.40 13.33 -34.92
CA LYS A 16 22.66 12.18 -34.40
C LYS A 16 21.62 12.65 -33.35
N PRO A 17 20.36 12.18 -33.40
CA PRO A 17 19.36 12.53 -32.39
C PRO A 17 19.84 12.08 -31.01
N ALA A 18 19.83 13.00 -30.04
CA ALA A 18 20.07 12.67 -28.64
C ALA A 18 18.96 11.71 -28.14
N PRO A 19 19.28 10.72 -27.29
CA PRO A 19 18.28 9.87 -26.67
C PRO A 19 17.27 10.74 -25.92
N GLN A 20 15.99 10.64 -26.30
CA GLN A 20 14.89 11.24 -25.56
C GLN A 20 14.90 10.64 -24.16
N ALA A 21 15.20 11.47 -23.16
CA ALA A 21 15.08 11.08 -21.77
C ALA A 21 13.62 10.64 -21.52
N GLU A 22 13.44 9.39 -21.13
CA GLU A 22 12.16 8.86 -20.70
C GLU A 22 11.65 9.75 -19.56
N THR A 23 10.58 10.51 -19.83
CA THR A 23 9.90 11.29 -18.82
C THR A 23 9.24 10.30 -17.87
N LYS A 24 9.88 10.07 -16.72
CA LYS A 24 9.34 9.26 -15.65
C LYS A 24 7.93 9.78 -15.33
N PRO A 25 6.88 8.94 -15.35
CA PRO A 25 5.52 9.39 -15.06
C PRO A 25 5.49 10.13 -13.72
N VAL A 26 4.95 11.35 -13.72
CA VAL A 26 4.74 12.12 -12.50
C VAL A 26 3.71 11.37 -11.67
N GLU A 27 4.14 10.79 -10.56
CA GLU A 27 3.23 10.18 -9.59
C GLU A 27 2.23 11.25 -9.15
N PRO A 28 0.91 11.00 -9.23
CA PRO A 28 -0.08 12.01 -8.88
C PRO A 28 0.14 12.49 -7.45
N ALA A 29 0.21 13.82 -7.26
CA ALA A 29 0.32 14.39 -5.93
C ALA A 29 -0.87 13.93 -5.07
N ILE A 30 -0.60 13.48 -3.84
CA ILE A 30 -1.64 13.05 -2.90
C ILE A 30 -2.54 14.27 -2.60
N PRO A 31 -3.87 14.17 -2.80
CA PRO A 31 -4.79 15.25 -2.47
C PRO A 31 -4.70 15.69 -1.01
N GLU A 32 -4.81 16.99 -0.75
CA GLU A 32 -4.70 17.56 0.61
C GLU A 32 -5.70 16.96 1.60
N GLU A 33 -6.93 16.69 1.13
CA GLU A 33 -7.98 16.04 1.94
C GLU A 33 -7.58 14.64 2.42
N ILE A 34 -6.89 13.85 1.58
CA ILE A 34 -6.43 12.51 1.89
C ILE A 34 -5.26 12.59 2.86
N GLN A 35 -4.34 13.52 2.61
CA GLN A 35 -3.21 13.75 3.50
C GLN A 35 -3.67 14.22 4.89
N ALA A 36 -4.68 15.09 4.97
CA ALA A 36 -5.27 15.57 6.22
C ALA A 36 -6.01 14.44 6.95
N ALA A 37 -6.79 13.63 6.24
CA ALA A 37 -7.49 12.47 6.81
C ALA A 37 -6.50 11.42 7.35
N ALA A 38 -5.43 11.10 6.61
CA ALA A 38 -4.39 10.20 7.07
C ALA A 38 -3.74 10.69 8.36
N LYS A 39 -3.42 11.99 8.44
CA LYS A 39 -2.88 12.61 9.66
C LYS A 39 -3.86 12.56 10.83
N ALA A 40 -5.16 12.72 10.57
CA ALA A 40 -6.19 12.63 11.61
C ALA A 40 -6.32 11.20 12.18
N LEU A 41 -6.17 10.17 11.34
CA LEU A 41 -6.31 8.76 11.76
C LEU A 41 -5.02 8.17 12.37
N LEU A 42 -3.86 8.52 11.81
CA LEU A 42 -2.56 7.92 12.16
C LEU A 42 -1.54 8.88 12.79
N GLY A 43 -1.87 10.17 12.92
CA GLY A 43 -0.97 11.19 13.43
C GLY A 43 -0.07 11.82 12.36
N THR A 44 0.72 12.82 12.73
CA THR A 44 1.52 13.65 11.81
C THR A 44 2.54 12.87 10.99
N GLU A 45 3.03 11.76 11.53
CA GLU A 45 4.04 10.89 10.91
C GLU A 45 3.44 9.91 9.87
N SER A 46 2.13 10.02 9.58
CA SER A 46 1.47 9.15 8.60
C SER A 46 1.94 9.44 7.18
N GLN A 47 2.19 8.38 6.42
CA GLN A 47 2.46 8.44 4.98
C GLN A 47 1.33 7.74 4.23
N VAL A 48 0.78 8.39 3.20
CA VAL A 48 -0.20 7.77 2.29
C VAL A 48 0.57 6.94 1.27
N LEU A 49 0.28 5.64 1.21
CA LEU A 49 0.98 4.67 0.37
C LEU A 49 0.21 4.37 -0.93
N ALA A 50 -1.11 4.47 -0.90
CA ALA A 50 -1.97 4.31 -2.07
C ALA A 50 -3.30 5.04 -1.85
N PHE A 51 -3.96 5.49 -2.91
CA PHE A 51 -5.30 6.08 -2.84
C PHE A 51 -6.08 5.89 -4.15
N GLY A 52 -7.41 6.05 -4.10
CA GLY A 52 -8.34 5.82 -5.21
C GLY A 52 -9.40 4.77 -4.86
N ASP A 53 -10.03 4.14 -5.85
CA ASP A 53 -10.92 2.98 -5.62
C ASP A 53 -10.09 1.71 -5.39
N LEU A 54 -9.55 1.60 -4.17
CA LEU A 54 -8.65 0.51 -3.79
C LEU A 54 -9.39 -0.83 -3.72
N ALA A 55 -10.64 -0.86 -3.29
CA ALA A 55 -11.44 -2.09 -3.15
C ALA A 55 -12.18 -2.51 -4.44
N LYS A 56 -12.12 -1.71 -5.51
CA LYS A 56 -12.95 -1.87 -6.73
C LYS A 56 -14.44 -1.91 -6.39
N ASN A 57 -14.85 -1.06 -5.44
CA ASN A 57 -16.21 -0.98 -4.94
C ASN A 57 -16.89 0.37 -5.29
N GLY A 58 -16.23 1.22 -6.08
CA GLY A 58 -16.72 2.54 -6.48
C GLY A 58 -16.54 3.63 -5.43
N LYS A 59 -15.89 3.34 -4.30
CA LYS A 59 -15.66 4.32 -3.23
C LYS A 59 -14.20 4.75 -3.18
N GLN A 60 -13.99 6.02 -2.84
CA GLN A 60 -12.65 6.55 -2.64
C GLN A 60 -12.08 6.01 -1.33
N GLN A 61 -10.87 5.46 -1.40
CA GLN A 61 -10.14 4.88 -0.28
C GLN A 61 -8.69 5.35 -0.29
N PHE A 62 -8.03 5.27 0.86
CA PHE A 62 -6.58 5.39 0.95
C PHE A 62 -5.99 4.34 1.90
N LEU A 63 -4.77 3.89 1.58
CA LEU A 63 -3.88 3.15 2.47
C LEU A 63 -2.86 4.15 3.03
N ALA A 64 -2.78 4.26 4.34
CA ALA A 64 -1.76 5.06 5.02
C ALA A 64 -1.04 4.25 6.11
N ALA A 65 0.19 4.62 6.43
CA ALA A 65 0.98 3.93 7.45
C ALA A 65 1.96 4.85 8.18
N ASN A 66 2.31 4.49 9.42
CA ASN A 66 3.48 5.01 10.12
C ASN A 66 4.69 4.13 9.76
N VAL A 67 5.45 4.57 8.76
CA VAL A 67 6.62 3.86 8.24
C VAL A 67 7.81 4.03 9.17
N VAL A 68 8.51 2.94 9.50
CA VAL A 68 9.75 3.00 10.28
C VAL A 68 10.91 3.41 9.37
N PRO A 69 11.56 4.56 9.61
CA PRO A 69 12.71 4.99 8.82
C PRO A 69 13.88 4.01 8.97
N LYS A 70 14.67 3.81 7.91
CA LYS A 70 15.91 2.99 7.92
C LYS A 70 15.66 1.52 8.30
N THR A 71 14.71 0.89 7.61
CA THR A 71 14.52 -0.57 7.67
C THR A 71 15.85 -1.28 7.36
N PRO A 72 16.34 -2.21 8.22
CA PRO A 72 17.53 -2.99 7.91
C PRO A 72 17.36 -3.66 6.55
N THR A 73 18.39 -3.64 5.72
CA THR A 73 18.51 -4.38 4.46
C THR A 73 18.53 -5.88 4.72
N ASN A 74 17.39 -6.39 5.18
CA ASN A 74 17.01 -7.79 5.08
C ASN A 74 16.42 -7.97 3.67
N ASN A 75 16.77 -9.05 2.97
CA ASN A 75 16.29 -9.37 1.62
C ASN A 75 14.77 -9.63 1.52
N LEU A 76 14.02 -9.56 2.62
CA LEU A 76 12.57 -9.75 2.63
C LEU A 76 11.84 -8.49 2.12
N PRO A 77 11.03 -8.60 1.04
CA PRO A 77 10.32 -7.45 0.46
C PRO A 77 9.29 -6.86 1.43
N GLY A 78 8.99 -5.57 1.28
CA GLY A 78 7.98 -4.86 2.05
C GLY A 78 8.52 -3.82 3.02
N THR A 79 7.67 -2.87 3.34
CA THR A 79 7.95 -1.72 4.20
C THR A 79 7.65 -2.07 5.65
N ILE A 80 8.56 -1.77 6.58
CA ILE A 80 8.26 -1.91 8.01
C ILE A 80 7.38 -0.74 8.45
N VAL A 81 6.25 -1.08 9.08
CA VAL A 81 5.27 -0.13 9.62
C VAL A 81 4.93 -0.50 11.06
N THR A 82 4.69 0.48 11.91
CA THR A 82 4.15 0.24 13.27
C THR A 82 2.63 0.22 13.27
N ARG A 83 2.02 1.03 12.38
CA ARG A 83 0.58 1.12 12.17
C ARG A 83 0.27 1.33 10.70
N ALA A 84 -0.86 0.80 10.23
CA ALA A 84 -1.43 1.11 8.93
C ALA A 84 -2.96 1.13 9.00
N VAL A 85 -3.60 1.90 8.13
CA VAL A 85 -5.05 1.93 7.97
C VAL A 85 -5.42 1.90 6.50
N VAL A 86 -6.51 1.22 6.18
CA VAL A 86 -7.29 1.54 4.98
C VAL A 86 -8.51 2.32 5.44
N ALA A 87 -8.68 3.51 4.90
CA ALA A 87 -9.84 4.35 5.15
C ALA A 87 -10.68 4.49 3.89
N GLU A 88 -11.99 4.64 4.08
CA GLU A 88 -12.97 4.88 3.02
C GLU A 88 -13.67 6.21 3.25
N ASN A 89 -13.92 6.94 2.17
CA ASN A 89 -14.73 8.15 2.17
C ASN A 89 -16.20 7.78 1.97
N ASP A 90 -17.05 8.29 2.86
CA ASP A 90 -18.50 8.26 2.74
C ASP A 90 -19.00 9.68 2.90
N ASP A 91 -19.39 10.32 1.80
CA ASP A 91 -19.87 11.70 1.74
C ASP A 91 -18.99 12.72 2.48
N GLY A 92 -17.68 12.67 2.23
CA GLY A 92 -16.69 13.57 2.84
C GLY A 92 -16.21 13.14 4.23
N LYS A 93 -16.80 12.09 4.80
CA LYS A 93 -16.37 11.51 6.08
C LYS A 93 -15.46 10.31 5.86
N TRP A 94 -14.23 10.42 6.34
CA TRP A 94 -13.26 9.31 6.31
C TRP A 94 -13.45 8.38 7.51
N THR A 95 -13.54 7.07 7.24
CA THR A 95 -13.68 6.04 8.28
C THR A 95 -12.67 4.92 8.06
N GLU A 96 -12.06 4.43 9.14
CA GLU A 96 -11.20 3.24 9.12
C GLU A 96 -12.02 1.98 8.79
N ILE A 97 -11.66 1.28 7.72
CA ILE A 97 -12.28 0.01 7.30
C ILE A 97 -11.32 -1.18 7.36
N LEU A 98 -10.03 -0.92 7.58
CA LEU A 98 -9.01 -1.87 8.01
C LEU A 98 -8.03 -1.12 8.91
N ARG A 99 -7.68 -1.74 10.04
CA ARG A 99 -6.69 -1.24 10.98
C ARG A 99 -5.64 -2.29 11.25
N CYS A 100 -4.39 -1.85 11.17
CA CYS A 100 -3.21 -2.62 11.50
C CYS A 100 -2.46 -1.83 12.59
N ASP A 101 -2.41 -2.36 13.80
CA ASP A 101 -1.60 -1.84 14.91
C ASP A 101 -0.84 -2.98 15.58
N GLU A 102 -1.17 -3.35 16.82
CA GLU A 102 -0.69 -4.60 17.42
C GLU A 102 -1.35 -5.83 16.80
N HIS A 103 -2.52 -5.63 16.18
CA HIS A 103 -3.32 -6.67 15.55
C HIS A 103 -3.92 -6.17 14.23
N LEU A 104 -4.46 -7.10 13.45
CA LEU A 104 -5.22 -6.79 12.24
C LEU A 104 -6.72 -6.83 12.57
N LYS A 105 -7.43 -5.73 12.27
CA LYS A 105 -8.86 -5.58 12.58
C LYS A 105 -9.59 -4.93 11.41
N ASN A 106 -10.86 -5.29 11.26
CA ASN A 106 -11.84 -4.53 10.49
C ASN A 106 -13.02 -4.14 11.40
N PRO A 107 -14.07 -3.46 10.90
CA PRO A 107 -15.22 -3.07 11.72
C PRO A 107 -15.98 -4.23 12.39
N LYS A 108 -15.78 -5.48 11.97
CA LYS A 108 -16.43 -6.68 12.53
C LYS A 108 -15.57 -7.43 13.55
N GLY A 109 -14.29 -7.09 13.70
CA GLY A 109 -13.42 -7.68 14.70
C GLY A 109 -12.00 -7.93 14.18
N TYR A 110 -11.34 -8.88 14.81
CA TYR A 110 -9.98 -9.31 14.52
C TYR A 110 -9.97 -10.21 13.29
N LEU A 111 -9.05 -9.96 12.37
CA LEU A 111 -8.90 -10.80 11.19
C LEU A 111 -8.32 -12.16 11.56
N GLY A 112 -8.68 -13.19 10.80
CA GLY A 112 -8.08 -14.52 10.91
C GLY A 112 -6.56 -14.45 10.76
N LEU A 113 -5.88 -15.39 11.42
CA LEU A 113 -4.41 -15.49 11.47
C LEU A 113 -3.67 -14.34 12.18
N THR A 114 -4.36 -13.29 12.64
CA THR A 114 -3.70 -12.25 13.44
C THR A 114 -3.10 -12.87 14.72
N PRO A 115 -1.86 -12.52 15.11
CA PRO A 115 -1.25 -13.04 16.33
C PRO A 115 -2.08 -12.71 17.57
N LEU A 116 -2.17 -13.67 18.50
CA LEU A 116 -2.83 -13.46 19.79
C LEU A 116 -2.06 -12.51 20.69
N ALA A 117 -0.72 -12.61 20.69
CA ALA A 117 0.13 -11.66 21.38
C ALA A 117 0.30 -10.39 20.53
N PRO A 118 0.31 -9.20 21.15
CA PRO A 118 0.54 -7.95 20.44
C PRO A 118 1.93 -7.95 19.79
N VAL A 119 2.02 -7.46 18.55
CA VAL A 119 3.30 -7.28 17.84
C VAL A 119 3.73 -5.83 17.87
N THR A 120 5.03 -5.58 17.71
CA THR A 120 5.59 -4.22 17.73
C THR A 120 5.55 -3.54 16.36
N GLY A 121 5.22 -4.28 15.32
CA GLY A 121 5.08 -3.78 13.97
C GLY A 121 4.89 -4.89 12.95
N TRP A 122 4.80 -4.49 11.70
CA TRP A 122 4.52 -5.36 10.57
C TRP A 122 5.44 -5.02 9.42
N ARG A 123 5.84 -6.04 8.68
CA ARG A 123 6.32 -5.86 7.31
C ARG A 123 5.10 -5.91 6.40
N LEU A 124 4.79 -4.78 5.79
CA LEU A 124 3.67 -4.59 4.88
C LEU A 124 4.16 -4.66 3.43
N GLN A 125 3.57 -5.54 2.65
CA GLN A 125 3.61 -5.51 1.19
C GLN A 125 2.21 -5.23 0.67
N PHE A 126 2.11 -4.55 -0.47
CA PHE A 126 0.83 -4.30 -1.11
C PHE A 126 0.98 -4.20 -2.61
N GLU A 127 -0.08 -4.53 -3.33
CA GLU A 127 -0.17 -4.39 -4.78
C GLU A 127 -1.60 -4.03 -5.19
N GLN A 128 -1.72 -3.36 -6.34
CA GLN A 128 -3.01 -3.09 -6.96
C GLN A 128 -3.27 -4.11 -8.07
N ASN A 129 -4.30 -4.92 -7.87
CA ASN A 129 -4.77 -5.85 -8.89
C ASN A 129 -5.98 -5.25 -9.63
N ALA A 130 -6.00 -5.40 -10.96
CA ALA A 130 -7.07 -4.82 -11.80
C ALA A 130 -8.46 -5.38 -11.48
N GLU A 131 -8.55 -6.66 -11.13
CA GLU A 131 -9.81 -7.37 -10.85
C GLU A 131 -10.12 -7.42 -9.35
N LYS A 132 -9.09 -7.72 -8.55
CA LYS A 132 -9.20 -8.03 -7.12
C LYS A 132 -9.05 -6.80 -6.23
N GLY A 133 -8.64 -5.66 -6.78
CA GLY A 133 -8.32 -4.44 -6.04
C GLY A 133 -7.02 -4.58 -5.24
N LEU A 134 -6.94 -3.83 -4.15
CA LEU A 134 -5.82 -3.79 -3.24
C LEU A 134 -5.65 -5.15 -2.54
N GLN A 135 -4.48 -5.72 -2.71
CA GLN A 135 -4.02 -6.90 -1.98
C GLN A 135 -2.94 -6.48 -0.99
N LEU A 136 -3.10 -6.88 0.26
CA LEU A 136 -2.19 -6.55 1.36
C LEU A 136 -1.60 -7.83 1.93
N TYR A 137 -0.33 -7.80 2.29
CA TYR A 137 0.34 -8.91 2.95
C TYR A 137 1.07 -8.39 4.19
N PHE A 138 0.67 -8.90 5.35
CA PHE A 138 1.19 -8.48 6.65
C PHE A 138 2.02 -9.60 7.28
N THR A 139 3.31 -9.35 7.49
CA THR A 139 4.17 -10.28 8.24
C THR A 139 4.48 -9.66 9.61
N PRO A 140 4.11 -10.31 10.73
CA PRO A 140 4.35 -9.74 12.05
C PRO A 140 5.85 -9.67 12.37
N LEU A 141 6.29 -8.56 12.95
CA LEU A 141 7.65 -8.45 13.50
C LEU A 141 7.65 -9.01 14.91
N GLN A 142 8.03 -10.28 15.06
CA GLN A 142 8.33 -10.90 16.35
C GLN A 142 9.82 -10.78 16.65
N GLY A 143 10.19 -10.65 17.94
CA GLY A 143 11.55 -10.31 18.40
C GLY A 143 12.67 -11.24 17.94
N THR A 144 12.35 -12.37 17.32
CA THR A 144 13.27 -13.20 16.55
C THR A 144 12.74 -13.31 15.12
N THR A 145 13.57 -12.90 14.16
CA THR A 145 13.29 -12.93 12.71
C THR A 145 13.23 -14.38 12.24
N ASP A 146 12.12 -15.08 12.47
CA ASP A 146 11.88 -16.35 11.80
C ASP A 146 11.47 -16.05 10.35
N SER A 147 12.35 -16.41 9.42
CA SER A 147 12.15 -16.23 7.98
C SER A 147 11.04 -17.11 7.40
N HIS A 148 10.46 -18.02 8.20
CA HIS A 148 9.42 -18.95 7.75
C HIS A 148 7.99 -18.49 8.07
N VAL A 149 7.82 -17.31 8.66
CA VAL A 149 6.48 -16.76 8.92
C VAL A 149 5.85 -16.33 7.60
N LEU A 150 4.86 -17.10 7.14
CA LEU A 150 4.06 -16.75 5.97
C LEU A 150 3.24 -15.47 6.25
N PRO A 151 3.22 -14.51 5.32
CA PRO A 151 2.38 -13.32 5.44
C PRO A 151 0.90 -13.65 5.61
N ILE A 152 0.18 -12.76 6.28
CA ILE A 152 -1.28 -12.76 6.33
C ILE A 152 -1.76 -11.95 5.14
N GLY A 153 -2.35 -12.62 4.15
CA GLY A 153 -2.98 -11.95 3.02
C GLY A 153 -4.30 -11.33 3.46
N VAL A 154 -4.57 -10.10 3.05
CA VAL A 154 -5.80 -9.37 3.34
C VAL A 154 -6.31 -8.71 2.06
N ARG A 155 -7.60 -8.86 1.77
CA ARG A 155 -8.24 -8.30 0.58
C ARG A 155 -9.70 -7.95 0.85
N TRP A 156 -10.26 -7.02 0.07
CA TRP A 156 -11.68 -6.75 0.08
C TRP A 156 -12.51 -7.98 -0.32
N ASN A 157 -13.44 -8.39 0.53
CA ASN A 157 -14.44 -9.40 0.20
C ASN A 157 -15.72 -8.70 -0.28
N SER A 158 -16.06 -8.87 -1.55
CA SER A 158 -17.23 -8.26 -2.18
C SER A 158 -18.57 -8.83 -1.70
N ALA A 159 -18.58 -10.05 -1.15
CA ALA A 159 -19.78 -10.67 -0.57
C ALA A 159 -20.09 -10.10 0.82
N THR A 160 -19.06 -9.80 1.61
CA THR A 160 -19.20 -9.33 3.00
C THR A 160 -18.95 -7.82 3.17
N LYS A 161 -18.57 -7.13 2.09
CA LYS A 161 -18.31 -5.69 1.98
C LYS A 161 -17.31 -5.16 3.00
N ARG A 162 -16.19 -5.88 3.18
CA ARG A 162 -15.09 -5.49 4.09
C ARG A 162 -13.79 -6.20 3.75
N TYR A 163 -12.66 -5.67 4.21
CA TYR A 163 -11.38 -6.36 4.14
C TYR A 163 -11.37 -7.57 5.07
N GLN A 164 -10.96 -8.73 4.56
CA GLN A 164 -10.82 -9.97 5.32
C GLN A 164 -9.46 -10.62 5.05
N SER A 165 -8.96 -11.36 6.04
CA SER A 165 -7.80 -12.22 5.84
C SER A 165 -8.13 -13.36 4.89
N LEU A 166 -7.13 -13.81 4.16
CA LEU A 166 -7.17 -14.99 3.33
C LEU A 166 -6.52 -16.18 4.06
N ASP A 167 -6.85 -17.38 3.64
CA ASP A 167 -6.15 -18.59 4.03
C ASP A 167 -4.71 -18.64 3.51
N ARG A 168 -3.98 -19.72 3.83
CA ARG A 168 -2.55 -19.84 3.50
C ARG A 168 -2.28 -20.01 2.00
N THR A 169 -3.29 -20.32 1.20
CA THR A 169 -3.19 -20.35 -0.26
C THR A 169 -3.51 -18.99 -0.90
N TYR A 170 -4.00 -18.03 -0.10
CA TYR A 170 -4.45 -16.71 -0.53
C TYR A 170 -5.69 -16.75 -1.46
N GLU A 171 -6.50 -17.80 -1.36
CA GLU A 171 -7.63 -18.02 -2.26
C GLU A 171 -8.97 -17.81 -1.56
N HIS A 172 -9.09 -18.24 -0.30
CA HIS A 172 -10.35 -18.22 0.43
C HIS A 172 -10.33 -17.25 1.60
N PHE A 173 -11.44 -16.53 1.80
CA PHE A 173 -11.60 -15.62 2.92
C PHE A 173 -11.83 -16.38 4.23
N LEU A 174 -11.17 -15.92 5.29
CA LEU A 174 -11.39 -16.39 6.65
C LEU A 174 -12.35 -15.45 7.39
N LEU A 175 -13.09 -16.02 8.34
CA LEU A 175 -13.98 -15.25 9.21
C LEU A 175 -13.19 -14.44 10.25
N GLU A 176 -13.79 -13.34 10.69
CA GLU A 176 -13.30 -12.57 11.82
C GLU A 176 -13.64 -13.20 13.17
N SER A 177 -12.86 -12.86 14.18
CA SER A 177 -13.22 -13.09 15.58
C SER A 177 -13.62 -11.77 16.25
N PRO A 178 -14.75 -11.71 16.99
CA PRO A 178 -15.15 -10.48 17.70
C PRO A 178 -14.19 -10.11 18.83
N ALA A 179 -13.45 -11.07 19.38
CA ALA A 179 -12.46 -10.88 20.41
C ALA A 179 -11.19 -11.70 20.12
N LEU A 180 -10.04 -11.22 20.59
CA LEU A 180 -8.90 -12.08 20.85
C LEU A 180 -9.12 -12.66 22.23
N ASN A 181 -9.10 -13.99 22.36
CA ASN A 181 -9.07 -14.56 23.70
C ASN A 181 -7.79 -14.06 24.40
N ASP A 182 -8.00 -13.44 25.57
CA ASP A 182 -7.17 -12.46 26.31
C ASP A 182 -5.66 -12.36 26.01
N VAL A 183 -5.22 -11.23 25.45
CA VAL A 183 -3.92 -10.60 25.79
C VAL A 183 -4.05 -9.06 25.70
N ARG A 184 -3.70 -8.37 26.80
CA ARG A 184 -3.75 -6.90 26.96
C ARG A 184 -2.83 -6.18 25.97
N SER A 185 -3.41 -5.27 25.18
CA SER A 185 -2.75 -4.27 24.33
C SER A 185 -1.80 -3.37 25.14
N ARG A 186 -0.57 -3.11 24.65
CA ARG A 186 0.49 -2.30 25.31
C ARG A 186 0.90 -1.04 24.54
N LEU A 187 0.39 -0.79 23.34
CA LEU A 187 0.67 0.44 22.59
C LEU A 187 -0.39 1.52 22.89
N ARG A 188 0.04 2.64 23.47
CA ARG A 188 -0.72 3.90 23.61
C ARG A 188 -0.15 4.96 22.69
#